data_AF-A0AA87XWS7-F1
#
_entry.id   AF-A0AA87XWS7-F1
#
_cell.length_a   1.000
_cell.length_b   1.000
_cell.length_c   1.000
_cell.angle_alpha   90.00
_cell.angle_beta   90.00
_cell.angle_gamma   90.00
#
_symmetry.space_group_name_H-M   'P 1'
#
loop_
_entity.id
_entity.type
_entity.pdbx_description
1 polymer ?
#
loop_
_entity_poly.entity_id
_entity_poly.type
_entity_poly.pdbx_seq_one_letter_code
_entity_poly.pdbx_strand_id
1 'polypeptide(L)'
;MDIFGEDEMHRTIGIQCKNTMATLSEKTLLTEIENAETFYPPLTALYIATSTDRDSKLQERARIISFERISQKKFPVHILFWNDVTGDLAKNEVEFMKYFGDFFVHTEKNVAGDDNDRRTFSVDEMDIKRHSAFSGKSISRQKLLNWGFIISVIGLLGMLLIFARIFGPNSGNWAPLAMLFCGLGLTIVMLAQALARRKFEYFLKGNYYLEASASDRIYLNRLTATCPWCASHMGLSHLGPKNGVKEDIFVCEKNPRQHKILLDFTLLPEMTD
;
A
#
# COMPACT_ATOMS: atom_id res chain seq x y z
N MET A 1 -9.97 24.29 29.66
CA MET A 1 -10.74 23.19 29.07
C MET A 1 -10.28 23.03 27.64
N ASP A 2 -9.78 21.87 27.27
CA ASP A 2 -9.20 21.66 25.93
C ASP A 2 -10.22 21.08 24.97
N ILE A 3 -11.05 20.16 25.46
CA ILE A 3 -12.14 19.54 24.71
C ILE A 3 -13.40 19.61 25.58
N PHE A 4 -14.53 19.93 24.98
CA PHE A 4 -15.83 19.85 25.63
C PHE A 4 -16.86 19.29 24.64
N GLY A 5 -17.90 18.66 25.17
CA GLY A 5 -18.97 18.10 24.36
C GLY A 5 -20.10 17.55 25.21
N GLU A 6 -21.07 16.94 24.56
CA GLU A 6 -22.14 16.20 25.21
C GLU A 6 -21.90 14.70 25.06
N ASP A 7 -22.21 13.94 26.10
CA ASP A 7 -22.30 12.48 25.98
C ASP A 7 -23.65 12.04 25.39
N GLU A 8 -23.84 10.73 25.22
CA GLU A 8 -25.08 10.13 24.68
C GLU A 8 -26.33 10.45 25.52
N MET A 9 -26.15 10.92 26.77
CA MET A 9 -27.22 11.32 27.67
C MET A 9 -27.42 12.85 27.71
N HIS A 10 -26.82 13.59 26.76
CA HIS A 10 -26.83 15.05 26.70
C HIS A 10 -26.23 15.73 27.95
N ARG A 11 -25.29 15.08 28.62
CA ARG A 11 -24.57 15.68 29.75
C ARG A 11 -23.33 16.39 29.25
N THR A 12 -23.10 17.61 29.72
CA THR A 12 -21.91 18.39 29.35
C THR A 12 -20.66 17.81 30.00
N ILE A 13 -19.72 17.34 29.19
CA ILE A 13 -18.45 16.76 29.64
C ILE A 13 -17.30 17.67 29.21
N GLY A 14 -16.37 17.92 30.14
CA GLY A 14 -15.12 18.58 29.86
C GLY A 14 -13.95 17.60 29.93
N ILE A 15 -13.01 17.71 28.99
CA ILE A 15 -11.74 16.99 29.03
C ILE A 15 -10.60 18.01 29.02
N GLN A 16 -9.72 17.90 30.01
CA GLN A 16 -8.48 18.65 30.09
C GLN A 16 -7.31 17.70 29.80
N CYS A 17 -6.54 17.99 28.76
CA CYS A 17 -5.41 17.20 28.34
C CYS A 17 -4.12 17.71 29.00
N LYS A 18 -3.26 16.78 29.44
CA LYS A 18 -1.92 17.08 29.96
C LYS A 18 -0.91 16.17 29.29
N ASN A 19 -0.07 16.77 28.45
CA ASN A 19 1.06 16.09 27.84
C ASN A 19 2.31 16.32 28.69
N THR A 20 2.66 15.35 29.53
CA THR A 20 3.84 15.43 30.39
C THR A 20 4.60 14.10 30.39
N MET A 21 5.93 14.19 30.40
CA MET A 21 6.81 13.04 30.61
C MET A 21 6.99 12.69 32.10
N ALA A 22 6.68 13.64 32.99
CA ALA A 22 6.75 13.46 34.43
C ALA A 22 5.37 13.10 35.00
N THR A 23 5.37 12.41 36.16
CA THR A 23 4.15 12.06 36.91
C THR A 23 3.32 13.30 37.21
N LEU A 24 2.02 13.21 36.93
CA LEU A 24 1.07 14.29 37.22
C LEU A 24 0.94 14.45 38.74
N SER A 25 1.03 15.69 39.24
CA SER A 25 0.91 15.97 40.67
C SER A 25 -0.54 16.19 41.10
N GLU A 26 -0.86 15.90 42.36
CA GLU A 26 -2.16 16.24 42.95
C GLU A 26 -2.45 17.74 42.86
N LYS A 27 -1.43 18.60 43.00
CA LYS A 27 -1.58 20.05 42.85
C LYS A 27 -2.13 20.40 41.47
N THR A 28 -1.60 19.77 40.42
CA THR A 28 -2.08 19.95 39.05
C THR A 28 -3.55 19.53 38.93
N LEU A 29 -3.92 18.38 39.51
CA LEU A 29 -5.31 17.92 39.52
C LEU A 29 -6.24 18.97 40.13
N LEU A 30 -5.90 19.51 41.30
CA LEU A 30 -6.71 20.53 41.98
C LEU A 30 -6.82 21.84 41.19
N THR A 31 -5.72 22.31 40.60
CA THR A 31 -5.73 23.51 39.76
C THR A 31 -6.65 23.36 38.55
N GLU A 32 -6.66 22.18 37.89
CA GLU A 32 -7.56 21.96 36.76
C GLU A 32 -9.03 21.86 37.18
N ILE A 33 -9.30 21.35 38.38
CA ILE A 33 -10.66 21.34 38.94
C ILE A 33 -11.14 22.77 39.18
N GLU A 34 -10.32 23.63 39.79
CA GLU A 34 -10.66 25.04 40.02
C GLU A 34 -10.93 25.77 38.70
N ASN A 35 -10.09 25.56 37.69
CA ASN A 35 -10.32 26.12 36.35
C ASN A 35 -11.65 25.65 35.76
N ALA A 36 -11.96 24.35 35.89
CA ALA A 36 -13.20 23.77 35.36
C ALA A 36 -14.46 24.27 36.07
N GLU A 37 -14.38 24.69 37.34
CA GLU A 37 -15.50 25.29 38.06
C GLU A 37 -15.94 26.64 37.47
N THR A 38 -15.04 27.33 36.76
CA THR A 38 -15.35 28.60 36.07
C THR A 38 -15.87 28.42 34.64
N PHE A 39 -15.93 27.17 34.15
CA PHE A 39 -16.34 26.89 32.78
C PHE A 39 -17.84 27.11 32.57
N TYR A 40 -18.20 27.71 31.43
CA TYR A 40 -19.59 27.91 31.02
C TYR A 40 -19.82 27.32 29.62
N PRO A 41 -20.88 26.51 29.41
CA PRO A 41 -21.89 26.10 30.39
C PRO A 41 -21.34 25.17 31.49
N PRO A 42 -22.01 25.06 32.65
CA PRO A 42 -21.54 24.20 33.76
C PRO A 42 -21.35 22.74 33.32
N LEU A 43 -20.25 22.14 33.76
CA LEU A 43 -19.95 20.75 33.46
C LEU A 43 -20.72 19.79 34.37
N THR A 44 -21.09 18.65 33.80
CA THR A 44 -21.66 17.51 34.52
C THR A 44 -20.57 16.53 34.95
N ALA A 45 -19.44 16.44 34.24
CA ALA A 45 -18.25 15.71 34.67
C ALA A 45 -16.98 16.32 34.06
N LEU A 46 -15.85 16.14 34.76
CA LEU A 46 -14.52 16.51 34.29
C LEU A 46 -13.65 15.26 34.13
N TYR A 47 -13.00 15.13 32.98
CA TYR A 47 -11.94 14.15 32.74
C TYR A 47 -10.61 14.87 32.58
N ILE A 48 -9.58 14.38 33.26
CA ILE A 48 -8.20 14.84 33.09
C ILE A 48 -7.45 13.71 32.39
N ALA A 49 -7.13 13.91 31.11
CA ALA A 49 -6.45 12.93 30.27
C ALA A 49 -4.95 13.23 30.24
N THR A 50 -4.12 12.23 30.53
CA THR A 50 -2.65 12.38 30.60
C THR A 50 -1.92 11.38 29.72
N SER A 51 -0.77 11.79 29.18
CA SER A 51 0.17 10.93 28.44
C SER A 51 1.05 10.06 29.34
N THR A 52 0.87 10.12 30.66
CA THR A 52 1.66 9.34 31.62
C THR A 52 1.09 7.93 31.81
N ASP A 53 1.95 7.02 32.27
CA ASP A 53 1.55 5.68 32.74
C ASP A 53 0.61 5.75 33.95
N ARG A 54 -0.07 4.63 34.22
CA ARG A 54 -0.98 4.49 35.35
C ARG A 54 -0.27 4.72 36.68
N ASP A 55 -0.83 5.61 37.49
CA ASP A 55 -0.40 5.87 38.86
C ASP A 55 -1.55 5.53 39.81
N SER A 56 -1.39 4.44 40.58
CA SER A 56 -2.41 3.95 41.49
C SER A 56 -2.73 4.94 42.61
N LYS A 57 -1.73 5.67 43.11
CA LYS A 57 -1.92 6.66 44.20
C LYS A 57 -2.70 7.85 43.68
N LEU A 58 -2.35 8.36 42.50
CA LEU A 58 -3.07 9.46 41.89
C LEU A 58 -4.49 9.06 41.50
N GLN A 59 -4.68 7.84 40.99
CA GLN A 59 -6.00 7.29 40.66
C GLN A 59 -6.89 7.16 41.90
N GLU A 60 -6.36 6.63 42.99
CA GLU A 60 -7.05 6.56 44.28
C GLU A 60 -7.41 7.97 44.77
N ARG A 61 -6.48 8.91 44.69
CA ARG A 61 -6.71 10.29 45.11
C ARG A 61 -7.81 10.97 44.29
N ALA A 62 -7.78 10.82 42.96
CA ALA A 62 -8.82 11.33 42.08
C ALA A 62 -10.19 10.73 42.41
N ARG A 63 -10.26 9.42 42.71
CA ARG A 63 -11.50 8.76 43.16
C ARG A 63 -12.06 9.35 44.46
N ILE A 64 -11.20 9.55 45.46
CA ILE A 64 -11.61 10.14 46.75
C ILE A 64 -12.16 11.55 46.54
N ILE A 65 -11.42 12.40 45.81
CA ILE A 65 -11.84 13.77 45.48
C ILE A 65 -13.18 13.74 44.73
N SER A 66 -13.35 12.85 43.77
CA SER A 66 -14.60 12.71 43.02
C SER A 66 -15.77 12.36 43.94
N PHE A 67 -15.58 11.43 44.88
CA PHE A 67 -16.62 11.02 45.82
C PHE A 67 -17.02 12.18 46.76
N GLU A 68 -16.03 12.89 47.30
CA GLU A 68 -16.24 14.09 48.12
C GLU A 68 -17.03 15.16 47.34
N ARG A 69 -16.68 15.40 46.07
CA ARG A 69 -17.38 16.38 45.21
C ARG A 69 -18.82 15.99 44.94
N ILE A 70 -19.10 14.72 44.66
CA ILE A 70 -20.46 14.22 44.47
C ILE A 70 -21.30 14.47 45.73
N SER A 71 -20.73 14.23 46.93
CA SER A 71 -21.43 14.49 48.20
C SER A 71 -21.80 15.97 48.40
N GLN A 72 -21.02 16.87 47.79
CA GLN A 72 -21.24 18.32 47.78
C GLN A 72 -22.11 18.79 46.60
N LYS A 73 -22.72 17.87 45.84
CA LYS A 73 -23.48 18.15 44.60
C LYS A 73 -22.67 18.89 43.52
N LYS A 74 -21.35 18.69 43.52
CA LYS A 74 -20.45 19.17 42.45
C LYS A 74 -20.21 18.07 41.42
N PHE A 75 -19.72 18.44 40.24
CA PHE A 75 -19.37 17.47 39.21
C PHE A 75 -18.23 16.53 39.67
N PRO A 76 -18.30 15.23 39.35
CA PRO A 76 -17.22 14.28 39.56
C PRO A 76 -16.00 14.55 38.68
N VAL A 77 -14.87 14.02 39.11
CA VAL A 77 -13.57 14.20 38.43
C VAL A 77 -12.95 12.83 38.19
N HIS A 78 -12.54 12.59 36.95
CA HIS A 78 -11.92 11.34 36.53
C HIS A 78 -10.54 11.62 35.95
N ILE A 79 -9.62 10.68 36.13
CA ILE A 79 -8.32 10.69 35.49
C ILE A 79 -8.23 9.54 34.49
N LEU A 80 -7.77 9.85 33.28
CA LEU A 80 -7.53 8.88 32.21
C LEU A 80 -6.04 8.86 31.91
N PHE A 81 -5.40 7.72 32.11
CA PHE A 81 -3.99 7.54 31.77
C PHE A 81 -3.81 7.13 30.31
N TRP A 82 -2.58 7.20 29.81
CA TRP A 82 -2.30 6.89 28.41
C TRP A 82 -2.75 5.48 28.00
N ASN A 83 -2.55 4.51 28.88
CA ASN A 83 -2.96 3.12 28.67
C ASN A 83 -4.50 2.95 28.67
N ASP A 84 -5.23 3.84 29.33
CA ASP A 84 -6.70 3.84 29.31
C ASP A 84 -7.20 4.40 27.98
N VAL A 85 -6.67 5.56 27.57
CA VAL A 85 -7.03 6.22 26.29
C VAL A 85 -6.71 5.33 25.10
N THR A 86 -5.50 4.78 25.04
CA THR A 86 -5.09 3.89 23.95
C THR A 86 -5.83 2.56 23.98
N GLY A 87 -6.07 2.00 25.17
CA GLY A 87 -6.84 0.77 25.33
C GLY A 87 -8.29 0.92 24.89
N ASP A 88 -8.93 2.05 25.17
CA ASP A 88 -10.30 2.33 24.72
C ASP A 88 -10.34 2.64 23.22
N LEU A 89 -9.38 3.39 22.69
CA LEU A 89 -9.27 3.62 21.25
C LEU A 89 -9.11 2.31 20.47
N ALA A 90 -8.29 1.39 20.95
CA ALA A 90 -8.05 0.09 20.32
C ALA A 90 -9.30 -0.81 20.24
N LYS A 91 -10.35 -0.55 21.03
CA LYS A 91 -11.61 -1.31 20.94
C LYS A 91 -12.46 -0.91 19.74
N ASN A 92 -12.23 0.26 19.16
CA ASN A 92 -12.97 0.74 17.98
C ASN A 92 -12.03 0.78 16.78
N GLU A 93 -12.02 -0.31 16.01
CA GLU A 93 -11.14 -0.45 14.84
C GLU A 93 -11.30 0.69 13.84
N VAL A 94 -12.54 1.15 13.60
CA VAL A 94 -12.80 2.23 12.62
C VAL A 94 -12.17 3.54 13.07
N GLU A 95 -12.38 3.95 14.33
CA GLU A 95 -11.82 5.21 14.85
C GLU A 95 -10.30 5.10 15.07
N PHE A 96 -9.82 3.92 15.46
CA PHE A 96 -8.40 3.64 15.57
C PHE A 96 -7.70 3.77 14.19
N MET A 97 -8.23 3.14 13.15
CA MET A 97 -7.67 3.17 11.80
C MET A 97 -7.69 4.58 11.18
N LYS A 98 -8.71 5.39 11.51
CA LYS A 98 -8.83 6.78 11.04
C LYS A 98 -7.65 7.66 11.47
N TYR A 99 -7.07 7.45 12.65
CA TYR A 99 -5.95 8.27 13.16
C TYR A 99 -4.60 7.55 13.16
N PHE A 100 -4.58 6.23 13.31
CA PHE A 100 -3.37 5.43 13.48
C PHE A 100 -3.16 4.37 12.40
N GLY A 101 -3.97 4.35 11.33
CA GLY A 101 -3.82 3.39 10.23
C GLY A 101 -2.42 3.38 9.60
N ASP A 102 -1.73 4.52 9.59
CA ASP A 102 -0.36 4.66 9.10
C ASP A 102 0.68 3.82 9.89
N PHE A 103 0.43 3.50 11.17
CA PHE A 103 1.36 2.70 11.98
C PHE A 103 1.36 1.22 11.60
N PHE A 104 0.29 0.72 10.98
CA PHE A 104 0.16 -0.70 10.60
C PHE A 104 0.89 -1.02 9.29
N VAL A 105 1.32 0.00 8.54
CA VAL A 105 2.04 -0.16 7.26
C VAL A 105 3.51 -0.54 7.46
N HIS A 106 4.03 -0.53 8.70
CA HIS A 106 5.47 -0.69 8.98
C HIS A 106 5.87 -1.95 9.76
N THR A 107 4.93 -2.79 10.21
CA THR A 107 5.27 -3.99 10.98
C THR A 107 5.52 -5.23 10.11
N GLU A 108 5.14 -5.22 8.83
CA GLU A 108 5.30 -6.39 7.92
C GLU A 108 6.71 -6.61 7.36
N LYS A 109 7.77 -6.03 7.96
CA LYS A 109 9.13 -6.21 7.42
C LYS A 109 10.08 -7.11 8.19
N ASN A 110 9.76 -7.64 9.35
CA ASN A 110 10.71 -8.53 10.07
C ASN A 110 10.07 -9.59 10.99
N VAL A 111 9.02 -10.27 10.58
CA VAL A 111 8.68 -11.57 11.18
C VAL A 111 8.38 -12.57 10.07
N ALA A 112 9.31 -13.50 9.87
CA ALA A 112 9.02 -14.75 9.17
C ALA A 112 8.03 -15.52 10.06
N GLY A 113 6.75 -15.49 9.72
CA GLY A 113 5.72 -16.20 10.46
C GLY A 113 4.31 -15.72 10.12
N ASP A 114 3.59 -16.62 9.44
CA ASP A 114 2.16 -16.63 9.15
C ASP A 114 1.66 -15.79 7.96
N ASP A 115 1.13 -16.49 6.97
CA ASP A 115 0.93 -16.08 5.57
C ASP A 115 -0.52 -15.61 5.31
N ASN A 116 -1.15 -14.92 6.27
CA ASN A 116 -2.60 -14.70 6.24
C ASN A 116 -3.11 -13.28 6.51
N ASP A 117 -2.24 -12.26 6.64
CA ASP A 117 -2.68 -10.89 6.92
C ASP A 117 -2.27 -9.83 5.87
N ARG A 118 -1.84 -10.28 4.68
CA ARG A 118 -1.88 -9.38 3.52
C ARG A 118 -3.34 -9.21 3.13
N ARG A 119 -3.95 -8.05 3.43
CA ARG A 119 -5.27 -7.70 2.90
C ARG A 119 -5.24 -7.81 1.38
N THR A 120 -5.75 -8.92 0.87
CA THR A 120 -5.95 -9.18 -0.55
C THR A 120 -7.21 -8.44 -0.96
N PHE A 121 -7.03 -7.27 -1.57
CA PHE A 121 -8.15 -6.59 -2.21
C PHE A 121 -8.57 -7.40 -3.43
N SER A 122 -9.87 -7.63 -3.56
CA SER A 122 -10.41 -8.28 -4.74
C SER A 122 -10.30 -7.37 -5.97
N VAL A 123 -10.29 -7.96 -7.16
CA VAL A 123 -10.27 -7.20 -8.42
C VAL A 123 -11.47 -6.25 -8.53
N ASP A 124 -12.63 -6.66 -8.00
CA ASP A 124 -13.86 -5.88 -8.01
C ASP A 124 -13.79 -4.64 -7.12
N GLU A 125 -13.08 -4.72 -5.98
CA GLU A 125 -12.87 -3.57 -5.08
C GLU A 125 -11.90 -2.53 -5.67
N MET A 126 -10.95 -2.98 -6.49
CA MET A 126 -9.91 -2.11 -7.06
C MET A 126 -10.25 -1.54 -8.44
N ASP A 127 -11.37 -1.92 -9.07
CA ASP A 127 -11.76 -1.43 -10.42
C ASP A 127 -10.58 -1.44 -11.41
N ILE A 128 -9.92 -2.60 -11.53
CA ILE A 128 -8.71 -2.73 -12.38
C ILE A 128 -9.08 -2.54 -13.85
N LYS A 129 -8.43 -1.58 -14.51
CA LYS A 129 -8.64 -1.26 -15.93
C LYS A 129 -7.40 -1.57 -16.77
N ARG A 130 -7.65 -2.12 -17.95
CA ARG A 130 -6.63 -2.37 -19.00
C ARG A 130 -6.67 -1.23 -20.00
N HIS A 131 -5.54 -0.54 -20.16
CA HIS A 131 -5.34 0.41 -21.24
C HIS A 131 -4.46 -0.24 -22.30
N SER A 132 -5.06 -0.67 -23.40
CA SER A 132 -4.31 -1.26 -24.51
C SER A 132 -3.43 -0.21 -25.17
N ALA A 133 -2.13 -0.51 -25.27
CA ALA A 133 -1.23 0.22 -26.15
C ALA A 133 -1.55 -0.12 -27.62
N PHE A 134 -1.06 0.71 -28.54
CA PHE A 134 -1.24 0.52 -29.98
C PHE A 134 -2.71 0.38 -30.45
N SER A 135 -3.64 1.09 -29.80
CA SER A 135 -5.07 1.10 -30.18
C SER A 135 -5.73 -0.29 -30.14
N GLY A 136 -5.29 -1.17 -29.25
CA GLY A 136 -5.87 -2.51 -29.09
C GLY A 136 -5.39 -3.53 -30.12
N LYS A 137 -4.37 -3.20 -30.94
CA LYS A 137 -3.80 -4.17 -31.87
C LYS A 137 -3.12 -5.31 -31.09
N SER A 138 -3.52 -6.53 -31.43
CA SER A 138 -2.92 -7.74 -30.90
C SER A 138 -2.05 -8.44 -31.94
N ILE A 139 -1.10 -9.22 -31.45
CA ILE A 139 -0.23 -10.06 -32.29
C ILE A 139 -0.45 -11.51 -31.88
N SER A 140 -0.83 -12.38 -32.81
CA SER A 140 -0.92 -13.82 -32.52
C SER A 140 0.46 -14.37 -32.17
N ARG A 141 0.55 -15.21 -31.14
CA ARG A 141 1.79 -15.86 -30.73
C ARG A 141 2.46 -16.62 -31.87
N GLN A 142 1.69 -17.31 -32.72
CA GLN A 142 2.24 -18.03 -33.87
C GLN A 142 2.96 -17.10 -34.86
N LYS A 143 2.40 -15.93 -35.16
CA LYS A 143 3.09 -14.93 -36.00
C LYS A 143 4.38 -14.46 -35.32
N LEU A 144 4.34 -14.19 -34.02
CA LEU A 144 5.53 -13.74 -33.27
C LEU A 144 6.65 -14.80 -33.29
N LEU A 145 6.30 -16.08 -33.09
CA LEU A 145 7.24 -17.20 -33.19
C LEU A 145 7.81 -17.36 -34.61
N ASN A 146 6.96 -17.29 -35.64
CA ASN A 146 7.41 -17.36 -37.03
C ASN A 146 8.41 -16.23 -37.34
N TRP A 147 8.12 -14.99 -36.91
CA TRP A 147 9.02 -13.86 -37.07
C TRP A 147 10.34 -14.06 -36.33
N GLY A 148 10.29 -14.50 -35.06
CA GLY A 148 11.49 -14.80 -34.27
C GLY A 148 12.38 -15.83 -34.93
N PHE A 149 11.79 -16.93 -35.44
CA PHE A 149 12.53 -17.99 -36.13
C PHE A 149 13.14 -17.50 -37.46
N ILE A 150 12.37 -16.78 -38.28
CA ILE A 150 12.87 -16.21 -39.55
C ILE A 150 14.07 -15.29 -39.31
N ILE A 151 13.96 -14.38 -38.32
CA ILE A 151 15.03 -13.44 -37.97
C ILE A 151 16.28 -14.20 -37.49
N SER A 152 16.12 -15.22 -36.64
CA SER A 152 17.24 -16.05 -36.20
C SER A 152 17.91 -16.81 -37.35
N VAL A 153 17.13 -17.39 -38.27
CA VAL A 153 17.68 -18.12 -39.43
C VAL A 153 18.44 -17.17 -40.36
N ILE A 154 17.92 -15.98 -40.64
CA ILE A 154 18.60 -14.97 -41.45
C ILE A 154 19.92 -14.56 -40.81
N GLY A 155 19.94 -14.30 -39.50
CA GLY A 155 21.16 -14.00 -38.77
C GLY A 155 22.20 -15.12 -38.85
N LEU A 156 21.77 -16.37 -38.72
CA LEU A 156 22.64 -17.54 -38.73
C LEU A 156 23.22 -17.80 -40.12
N LEU A 157 22.40 -17.70 -41.16
CA LEU A 157 22.86 -17.75 -42.56
C LEU A 157 23.84 -16.62 -42.87
N GLY A 158 23.54 -15.39 -42.44
CA GLY A 158 24.45 -14.25 -42.59
C GLY A 158 25.81 -14.52 -41.93
N MET A 159 25.81 -15.09 -40.72
CA MET A 159 27.04 -15.46 -40.01
C MET A 159 27.83 -16.55 -40.75
N LEU A 160 27.14 -17.57 -41.27
CA LEU A 160 27.74 -18.68 -42.00
C LEU A 160 28.38 -18.21 -43.32
N LEU A 161 27.71 -17.32 -44.06
CA LEU A 161 28.24 -16.75 -45.30
C LEU A 161 29.47 -15.87 -45.08
N ILE A 162 29.52 -15.11 -43.98
CA ILE A 162 30.69 -14.33 -43.57
C ILE A 162 31.86 -15.25 -43.20
N PHE A 163 31.60 -16.30 -42.42
CA PHE A 163 32.63 -17.27 -42.03
C PHE A 163 33.23 -18.00 -43.23
N ALA A 164 32.38 -18.36 -44.20
CA ALA A 164 32.78 -18.99 -45.45
C ALA A 164 33.51 -18.04 -46.43
N ARG A 165 33.71 -16.74 -46.07
CA ARG A 165 34.31 -15.70 -46.92
C ARG A 165 33.68 -15.59 -48.32
N ILE A 166 32.39 -15.88 -48.42
CA ILE A 166 31.66 -15.84 -49.70
C ILE A 166 31.56 -14.40 -50.22
N PHE A 167 31.49 -13.43 -49.31
CA PHE A 167 31.66 -12.02 -49.61
C PHE A 167 33.15 -11.69 -49.45
N GLY A 168 33.82 -11.31 -50.54
CA GLY A 168 35.27 -11.15 -50.61
C GLY A 168 35.90 -10.19 -49.60
N PRO A 169 37.24 -10.01 -49.61
CA PRO A 169 38.00 -9.33 -48.55
C PRO A 169 37.63 -7.87 -48.27
N ASN A 170 36.83 -7.23 -49.15
CA ASN A 170 36.34 -5.85 -49.00
C ASN A 170 34.90 -5.74 -48.49
N SER A 171 34.24 -6.83 -48.11
CA SER A 171 32.92 -6.73 -47.47
C SER A 171 33.10 -6.10 -46.09
N GLY A 172 32.38 -5.01 -45.81
CA GLY A 172 32.36 -4.37 -44.49
C GLY A 172 32.09 -5.37 -43.35
N ASN A 173 32.40 -5.00 -42.12
CA ASN A 173 32.22 -5.89 -40.98
C ASN A 173 30.72 -6.07 -40.64
N TRP A 174 30.04 -6.95 -41.35
CA TRP A 174 28.61 -7.28 -41.18
C TRP A 174 28.36 -8.30 -40.05
N ALA A 175 29.41 -8.88 -39.47
CA ALA A 175 29.30 -9.88 -38.42
C ALA A 175 28.50 -9.40 -37.18
N PRO A 176 28.67 -8.14 -36.70
CA PRO A 176 27.87 -7.63 -35.59
C PRO A 176 26.37 -7.57 -35.92
N LEU A 177 26.00 -7.24 -37.16
CA LEU A 177 24.60 -7.18 -37.59
C LEU A 177 23.97 -8.59 -37.63
N ALA A 178 24.71 -9.58 -38.15
CA ALA A 178 24.27 -10.96 -38.16
C ALA A 178 24.06 -11.51 -36.73
N MET A 179 24.99 -11.21 -35.81
CA MET A 179 24.85 -11.57 -34.39
C MET A 179 23.66 -10.87 -33.73
N LEU A 180 23.42 -9.60 -34.06
CA LEU A 180 22.26 -8.85 -33.56
C LEU A 180 20.94 -9.51 -33.99
N PHE A 181 20.80 -9.90 -35.26
CA PHE A 181 19.59 -10.58 -35.72
C PHE A 181 19.40 -11.94 -35.04
N CYS A 182 20.45 -12.75 -34.92
CA CYS A 182 20.37 -14.00 -34.15
C CYS A 182 19.87 -13.77 -32.71
N GLY A 183 20.47 -12.79 -32.02
CA GLY A 183 20.09 -12.45 -30.64
C GLY A 183 18.65 -11.94 -30.53
N LEU A 184 18.24 -11.04 -31.42
CA LEU A 184 16.86 -10.53 -31.47
C LEU A 184 15.84 -11.64 -31.73
N GLY A 185 16.10 -12.52 -32.70
CA GLY A 185 15.19 -13.64 -32.97
C GLY A 185 15.06 -14.59 -31.78
N LEU A 186 16.17 -14.94 -31.12
CA LEU A 186 16.17 -15.80 -29.93
C LEU A 186 15.40 -15.16 -28.76
N THR A 187 15.61 -13.87 -28.50
CA THR A 187 14.90 -13.15 -27.44
C THR A 187 13.39 -13.07 -27.71
N ILE A 188 12.97 -12.89 -28.96
CA ILE A 188 11.54 -12.93 -29.34
C ILE A 188 10.95 -14.32 -29.08
N VAL A 189 11.65 -15.40 -29.45
CA VAL A 189 11.18 -16.77 -29.21
C VAL A 189 11.09 -17.07 -27.71
N MET A 190 12.10 -16.69 -26.94
CA MET A 190 12.10 -16.84 -25.48
C MET A 190 10.95 -16.08 -24.82
N LEU A 191 10.69 -14.84 -25.25
CA LEU A 191 9.58 -14.04 -24.77
C LEU A 191 8.22 -14.67 -25.09
N ALA A 192 8.04 -15.17 -26.31
CA ALA A 192 6.82 -15.86 -26.72
C ALA A 192 6.58 -17.15 -25.90
N GLN A 193 7.65 -17.89 -25.58
CA GLN A 193 7.56 -19.08 -24.73
C GLN A 193 7.32 -18.74 -23.26
N ALA A 194 7.93 -17.66 -22.74
CA ALA A 194 7.68 -17.18 -21.38
C ALA A 194 6.22 -16.77 -21.20
N LEU A 195 5.66 -16.02 -22.16
CA LEU A 195 4.25 -15.63 -22.19
C LEU A 195 3.32 -16.84 -22.30
N ALA A 196 3.70 -17.88 -23.03
CA ALA A 196 2.92 -19.12 -23.11
C ALA A 196 2.79 -19.83 -21.75
N ARG A 197 3.77 -19.66 -20.85
CA ARG A 197 3.78 -20.28 -19.52
C ARG A 197 3.15 -19.41 -18.45
N ARG A 198 3.45 -18.10 -18.46
CA ARG A 198 3.09 -17.17 -17.38
C ARG A 198 1.87 -16.32 -17.69
N LYS A 199 1.41 -16.27 -18.96
CA LYS A 199 0.36 -15.39 -19.50
C LYS A 199 0.60 -13.89 -19.33
N PHE A 200 1.49 -13.46 -18.45
CA PHE A 200 1.76 -12.08 -18.09
C PHE A 200 3.26 -11.86 -17.89
N GLU A 201 3.84 -10.85 -18.55
CA GLU A 201 5.25 -10.47 -18.38
C GLU A 201 5.44 -8.95 -18.45
N TYR A 202 6.34 -8.42 -17.61
CA TYR A 202 6.73 -7.02 -17.66
C TYR A 202 7.49 -6.72 -18.95
N PHE A 203 7.11 -5.65 -19.66
CA PHE A 203 7.69 -5.32 -20.95
C PHE A 203 8.25 -3.89 -21.00
N LEU A 204 9.59 -3.82 -21.04
CA LEU A 204 10.37 -2.60 -21.24
C LEU A 204 10.06 -1.48 -20.23
N LYS A 205 10.73 -0.34 -20.39
CA LYS A 205 10.57 0.84 -19.55
C LYS A 205 9.22 1.52 -19.82
N GLY A 206 8.41 1.75 -18.79
CA GLY A 206 7.18 2.56 -18.91
C GLY A 206 5.88 1.94 -18.38
N ASN A 207 5.96 0.95 -17.48
CA ASN A 207 4.80 0.32 -16.85
C ASN A 207 3.83 -0.34 -17.85
N TYR A 208 4.39 -0.93 -18.91
CA TYR A 208 3.67 -1.75 -19.87
C TYR A 208 3.94 -3.24 -19.63
N TYR A 209 2.93 -4.04 -19.92
CA TYR A 209 2.92 -5.47 -19.66
C TYR A 209 2.39 -6.19 -20.89
N LEU A 210 3.01 -7.33 -21.20
CA LEU A 210 2.54 -8.23 -22.23
C LEU A 210 1.58 -9.23 -21.61
N GLU A 211 0.37 -9.30 -22.14
CA GLU A 211 -0.69 -10.21 -21.71
C GLU A 211 -1.05 -11.15 -22.86
N ALA A 212 -1.07 -12.45 -22.58
CA ALA A 212 -1.57 -13.47 -23.50
C ALA A 212 -3.04 -13.77 -23.20
N SER A 213 -3.90 -13.62 -24.21
CA SER A 213 -5.31 -14.01 -24.18
C SER A 213 -5.47 -15.52 -24.34
N ALA A 214 -6.65 -16.05 -23.96
CA ALA A 214 -7.03 -17.44 -24.17
C ALA A 214 -7.01 -17.83 -25.67
N SER A 215 -7.21 -16.87 -26.57
CA SER A 215 -7.14 -17.04 -28.04
C SER A 215 -5.72 -17.02 -28.62
N ASP A 216 -4.68 -17.10 -27.77
CA ASP A 216 -3.27 -17.08 -28.17
C ASP A 216 -2.82 -15.77 -28.83
N ARG A 217 -3.51 -14.68 -28.49
CA ARG A 217 -3.19 -13.31 -28.89
C ARG A 217 -2.44 -12.59 -27.78
N ILE A 218 -1.38 -11.88 -28.15
CA ILE A 218 -0.55 -11.10 -27.25
C ILE A 218 -0.95 -9.63 -27.37
N TYR A 219 -1.21 -9.01 -26.23
CA TYR A 219 -1.57 -7.60 -26.10
C TYR A 219 -0.50 -6.89 -25.27
N LEU A 220 -0.27 -5.62 -25.57
CA LEU A 220 0.54 -4.75 -24.74
C LEU A 220 -0.40 -3.82 -23.97
N ASN A 221 -0.46 -3.99 -22.65
CA ASN A 221 -1.39 -3.25 -21.80
C ASN A 221 -0.65 -2.46 -20.74
N ARG A 222 -1.27 -1.36 -20.33
CA ARG A 222 -0.95 -0.67 -19.08
C ARG A 222 -2.11 -0.90 -18.12
N LEU A 223 -1.80 -1.45 -16.95
CA LEU A 223 -2.80 -1.69 -15.90
C LEU A 223 -2.88 -0.50 -14.96
N THR A 224 -4.10 -0.10 -14.67
CA THR A 224 -4.45 0.93 -13.70
C THR A 224 -5.52 0.39 -12.77
N ALA A 225 -5.62 0.96 -11.58
CA ALA A 225 -6.60 0.57 -10.58
C ALA A 225 -7.03 1.80 -9.77
N THR A 226 -8.16 1.68 -9.08
CA THR A 226 -8.62 2.65 -8.09
C THR A 226 -8.14 2.23 -6.71
N CYS A 227 -7.57 3.18 -5.98
CA CYS A 227 -7.05 2.96 -4.63
C CYS A 227 -8.21 2.72 -3.65
N PRO A 228 -8.28 1.57 -2.95
CA PRO A 228 -9.38 1.28 -2.03
C PRO A 228 -9.41 2.22 -0.81
N TRP A 229 -8.26 2.80 -0.44
CA TRP A 229 -8.18 3.68 0.75
C TRP A 229 -8.56 5.13 0.49
N CYS A 230 -8.34 5.65 -0.71
CA CYS A 230 -8.56 7.09 -0.99
C CYS A 230 -9.21 7.39 -2.33
N ALA A 231 -9.66 6.36 -3.05
CA ALA A 231 -10.31 6.42 -4.35
C ALA A 231 -9.51 7.15 -5.45
N SER A 232 -8.21 7.38 -5.25
CA SER A 232 -7.35 7.96 -6.29
C SER A 232 -6.83 6.91 -7.26
N HIS A 233 -6.31 7.36 -8.40
CA HIS A 233 -5.72 6.49 -9.40
C HIS A 233 -4.43 5.80 -8.90
N MET A 234 -4.25 4.54 -9.29
CA MET A 234 -3.06 3.73 -9.06
C MET A 234 -2.51 3.22 -10.39
N GLY A 235 -1.18 3.20 -10.51
CA GLY A 235 -0.47 2.61 -11.65
C GLY A 235 0.35 1.40 -11.24
N LEU A 236 0.32 0.33 -12.04
CA LEU A 236 1.14 -0.85 -11.81
C LEU A 236 2.61 -0.56 -12.10
N SER A 237 3.50 -0.88 -11.16
CA SER A 237 4.94 -0.64 -11.26
C SER A 237 5.74 -1.86 -10.83
N HIS A 238 6.81 -2.18 -11.56
CA HIS A 238 7.70 -3.29 -11.26
C HIS A 238 8.81 -2.83 -10.30
N LEU A 239 8.59 -3.00 -9.00
CA LEU A 239 9.43 -2.45 -7.93
C LEU A 239 10.09 -3.55 -7.10
N GLY A 240 11.31 -3.30 -6.65
CA GLY A 240 12.06 -4.21 -5.77
C GLY A 240 13.45 -3.69 -5.43
N PRO A 241 14.17 -4.35 -4.51
CA PRO A 241 15.54 -4.00 -4.18
C PRO A 241 16.45 -4.13 -5.42
N LYS A 242 17.52 -3.31 -5.50
CA LYS A 242 18.44 -3.32 -6.65
C LYS A 242 19.01 -4.70 -6.98
N ASN A 243 19.21 -5.53 -5.95
CA ASN A 243 19.80 -6.87 -6.04
C ASN A 243 18.82 -7.97 -5.57
N GLY A 244 17.50 -7.77 -5.69
CA GLY A 244 16.52 -8.78 -5.28
C GLY A 244 15.39 -8.96 -6.30
N VAL A 245 14.46 -9.84 -5.96
CA VAL A 245 13.26 -10.10 -6.76
C VAL A 245 12.43 -8.82 -6.81
N LYS A 246 12.04 -8.44 -8.01
CA LYS A 246 11.11 -7.33 -8.23
C LYS A 246 9.70 -7.89 -8.36
N GLU A 247 8.77 -7.16 -7.80
CA GLU A 247 7.36 -7.52 -7.73
C GLU A 247 6.53 -6.46 -8.44
N ASP A 248 5.39 -6.89 -8.97
CA ASP A 248 4.46 -6.00 -9.66
C ASP A 248 3.45 -5.44 -8.67
N ILE A 249 3.59 -4.15 -8.39
CA ILE A 249 2.91 -3.48 -7.29
C ILE A 249 2.13 -2.28 -7.84
N PHE A 250 0.84 -2.21 -7.56
CA PHE A 250 0.05 -1.00 -7.78
C PHE A 250 0.49 0.07 -6.80
N VAL A 251 0.82 1.25 -7.34
CA VAL A 251 1.26 2.41 -6.56
C VAL A 251 0.27 3.54 -6.76
N CYS A 252 -0.25 4.05 -5.66
CA CYS A 252 -1.16 5.20 -5.64
C CYS A 252 -0.46 6.50 -6.02
N GLU A 253 -1.12 7.32 -6.84
CA GLU A 253 -0.58 8.63 -7.24
C GLU A 253 -0.62 9.65 -6.09
N LYS A 254 -1.68 9.63 -5.26
CA LYS A 254 -1.83 10.55 -4.12
C LYS A 254 -0.88 10.20 -2.98
N ASN A 255 -0.62 8.92 -2.76
CA ASN A 255 0.17 8.43 -1.65
C ASN A 255 1.07 7.24 -2.04
N PRO A 256 2.12 7.48 -2.84
CA PRO A 256 2.92 6.43 -3.46
C PRO A 256 3.81 5.67 -2.47
N ARG A 257 4.02 6.20 -1.27
CA ARG A 257 4.84 5.55 -0.24
C ARG A 257 4.04 4.53 0.56
N GLN A 258 2.81 4.90 0.93
CA GLN A 258 1.98 4.13 1.86
C GLN A 258 0.97 3.24 1.15
N HIS A 259 0.38 3.67 0.02
CA HIS A 259 -0.66 2.89 -0.66
C HIS A 259 -0.03 2.06 -1.79
N LYS A 260 0.32 0.83 -1.45
CA LYS A 260 0.92 -0.15 -2.36
C LYS A 260 0.18 -1.47 -2.24
N ILE A 261 -0.16 -2.08 -3.37
CA ILE A 261 -0.85 -3.37 -3.41
C ILE A 261 -0.09 -4.29 -4.34
N LEU A 262 0.28 -5.48 -3.87
CA LEU A 262 0.86 -6.51 -4.72
C LEU A 262 -0.20 -7.06 -5.66
N LEU A 263 0.09 -7.09 -6.96
CA LEU A 263 -0.82 -7.70 -7.94
C LEU A 263 -0.62 -9.22 -7.96
N ASP A 264 -1.69 -9.95 -7.66
CA ASP A 264 -1.79 -11.37 -7.99
C ASP A 264 -2.40 -11.54 -9.38
N PHE A 265 -1.60 -12.03 -10.32
CA PHE A 265 -2.03 -12.23 -11.71
C PHE A 265 -3.09 -13.31 -11.87
N THR A 266 -3.19 -14.25 -10.93
CA THR A 266 -4.14 -15.37 -11.01
C THR A 266 -5.58 -14.90 -10.80
N LEU A 267 -5.76 -13.75 -10.15
CA LEU A 267 -7.06 -13.16 -9.87
C LEU A 267 -7.56 -12.27 -11.01
N LEU A 268 -6.70 -11.92 -11.98
CA LEU A 268 -7.11 -11.09 -13.10
C LEU A 268 -8.10 -11.84 -14.00
N PRO A 269 -9.24 -11.22 -14.36
CA PRO A 269 -10.20 -11.84 -15.26
C PRO A 269 -9.56 -12.05 -16.63
N GLU A 270 -9.90 -13.18 -17.27
CA GLU A 270 -9.42 -13.47 -18.61
C GLU A 270 -9.88 -12.40 -19.60
N MET A 271 -9.01 -12.06 -20.55
CA MET A 271 -9.37 -11.10 -21.59
C MET A 271 -10.39 -11.73 -22.53
N THR A 272 -11.52 -11.05 -22.69
CA THR A 272 -12.48 -11.32 -23.76
C THR A 272 -12.05 -10.53 -24.99
N ASP A 273 -11.98 -11.22 -26.14
CA ASP A 273 -11.60 -10.64 -27.43
C ASP A 273 -12.75 -9.84 -28.07
#